data_AF-A4KVJ5-F1
#
_entry.id   AF-A4KVJ5-F1
#
_cell.length_a   1.000
_cell.length_b   1.000
_cell.length_c   1.000
_cell.angle_alpha   90.00
_cell.angle_beta   90.00
_cell.angle_gamma   90.00
#
_symmetry.space_group_name_H-M   'P 1'
#
loop_
_entity.id
_entity.type
_entity.pdbx_description
1 polymer ?
#
loop_
_entity_poly.entity_id
_entity_poly.type
_entity_poly.pdbx_seq_one_letter_code
_entity_poly.pdbx_strand_id
1 'polypeptide(L)' 'MPEHIRRGNATRSKHRAPIEHVFAYQKAVMGMTIRIIGMARARTKIGMANIVYNIRRLAQISQRQAA' A
#
# COMPACT_ATOMS: atom_id res chain seq x y z
N MET A 1 17.34 -19.17 10.55
CA MET A 1 15.86 -19.12 10.53
C MET A 1 15.34 -20.53 10.25
N PRO A 2 14.44 -21.08 11.08
CA PRO A 2 13.93 -22.44 10.88
C PRO A 2 13.25 -22.60 9.51
N GLU A 3 13.38 -23.79 8.92
CA GLU A 3 12.95 -24.07 7.55
C GLU A 3 11.43 -23.89 7.35
N HIS A 4 10.63 -24.23 8.37
CA HIS A 4 9.18 -24.01 8.39
C HIS A 4 8.80 -22.51 8.40
N ILE A 5 9.51 -21.66 9.15
CA ILE A 5 9.26 -20.20 9.14
C ILE A 5 9.68 -19.62 7.78
N ARG A 6 10.79 -20.09 7.21
CA ARG A 6 11.28 -19.63 5.89
C ARG A 6 10.24 -19.90 4.81
N ARG A 7 9.67 -21.12 4.77
CA ARG A 7 8.56 -21.47 3.86
C ARG A 7 7.34 -20.58 4.09
N GLY A 8 6.93 -20.38 5.35
CA GLY A 8 5.81 -19.48 5.67
C GLY A 8 6.04 -18.02 5.26
N ASN A 9 7.27 -17.52 5.34
CA ASN A 9 7.63 -16.18 4.89
C ASN A 9 7.64 -16.07 3.38
N ALA A 10 8.15 -17.07 2.66
CA ALA A 10 8.11 -17.09 1.20
C ALA A 10 6.66 -16.99 0.68
N THR A 11 5.74 -17.78 1.24
CA THR A 11 4.32 -17.75 0.89
C THR A 11 3.68 -16.37 1.16
N ARG A 12 3.96 -15.77 2.33
CA ARG A 12 3.42 -14.44 2.67
C ARG A 12 4.02 -13.33 1.81
N SER A 13 5.32 -13.40 1.54
CA SER A 13 6.06 -12.41 0.76
C SER A 13 5.56 -12.34 -0.68
N LYS A 14 5.21 -13.48 -1.28
CA LYS A 14 4.60 -13.55 -2.62
C LYS A 14 3.42 -12.59 -2.80
N HIS A 15 2.65 -12.35 -1.75
CA HIS A 15 1.51 -11.43 -1.76
C HIS A 15 1.84 -10.04 -1.20
N ARG A 16 2.72 -9.93 -0.20
CA ARG A 16 3.01 -8.66 0.51
C ARG A 16 4.02 -7.79 -0.23
N ALA A 17 5.09 -8.37 -0.76
CA ALA A 17 6.18 -7.61 -1.38
C ALA A 17 5.69 -6.71 -2.54
N PRO A 18 4.77 -7.16 -3.42
CA PRO A 18 4.25 -6.30 -4.48
C PRO A 18 3.49 -5.06 -4.00
N ILE A 19 2.87 -5.10 -2.82
CA ILE A 19 2.01 -4.02 -2.30
C ILE A 19 2.67 -3.21 -1.17
N GLU A 20 3.81 -3.67 -0.65
CA GLU A 20 4.50 -3.03 0.46
C GLU A 20 4.87 -1.58 0.16
N HIS A 21 5.31 -1.29 -1.06
CA HIS A 21 5.64 0.06 -1.50
C HIS A 21 4.44 1.02 -1.44
N VAL A 22 3.22 0.52 -1.70
CA VAL A 22 1.98 1.30 -1.58
C VAL A 22 1.75 1.71 -0.13
N PHE A 23 1.86 0.75 0.79
CA PHE A 23 1.69 1.00 2.22
C PHE A 23 2.78 1.91 2.79
N ALA A 24 4.03 1.73 2.36
CA ALA A 24 5.14 2.59 2.74
C ALA A 24 4.87 4.04 2.33
N TYR A 25 4.41 4.25 1.09
CA TYR A 25 4.04 5.58 0.60
C TYR A 25 2.87 6.18 1.40
N GLN A 26 1.81 5.40 1.63
CA GLN A 26 0.65 5.85 2.40
C GLN A 26 1.02 6.24 3.83
N LYS A 27 1.87 5.47 4.49
CA LYS A 27 2.28 5.75 5.87
C LYS A 27 3.25 6.92 5.97
N ALA A 28 4.28 6.95 5.13
CA ALA A 28 5.36 7.95 5.22
C ALA A 28 5.00 9.27 4.53
N VAL A 29 4.48 9.21 3.29
CA VAL A 29 4.25 10.41 2.46
C VAL A 29 2.86 10.97 2.68
N MET A 30 1.84 10.12 2.79
CA MET A 30 0.46 10.59 3.06
C MET A 30 0.17 10.75 4.57
N GLY A 31 1.10 10.40 5.46
CA GLY A 31 0.89 10.47 6.91
C GLY A 31 -0.29 9.64 7.40
N MET A 32 -0.65 8.56 6.69
CA MET A 32 -1.87 7.82 6.97
C MET A 32 -1.79 7.06 8.30
N THR A 33 -2.78 7.28 9.15
CA THR A 33 -3.06 6.45 10.34
C THR A 33 -4.55 6.10 10.40
N ILE A 34 -4.86 4.87 10.80
CA ILE A 34 -6.24 4.38 10.97
C ILE A 34 -6.51 4.24 12.47
N ARG A 35 -6.97 5.32 13.10
CA ARG A 35 -7.46 5.36 14.49
C ARG A 35 -8.83 6.07 14.49
N ILE A 36 -9.85 5.41 13.95
CA ILE A 36 -11.16 6.02 13.68
C ILE A 36 -12.26 5.14 14.27
N ILE A 37 -13.28 5.77 14.87
CA ILE A 37 -14.48 5.09 15.35
C ILE A 37 -15.43 4.85 14.18
N GLY A 38 -15.80 3.58 13.97
CA GLY A 38 -16.77 3.15 12.96
C GLY A 38 -16.14 2.62 11.67
N MET A 39 -16.57 1.43 11.24
CA MET A 39 -16.01 0.74 10.06
C MET A 39 -16.22 1.50 8.76
N ALA A 40 -17.37 2.15 8.57
CA ALA A 40 -17.66 2.93 7.37
C ALA A 40 -16.63 4.06 7.17
N ARG A 41 -16.32 4.81 8.24
CA ARG A 41 -15.31 5.89 8.20
C ARG A 41 -13.91 5.36 7.93
N ALA A 42 -13.54 4.23 8.54
CA ALA A 42 -12.26 3.57 8.27
C ALA A 42 -12.15 3.14 6.81
N ARG A 43 -13.19 2.52 6.24
CA ARG A 43 -13.24 2.12 4.83
C ARG A 43 -13.10 3.33 3.91
N THR A 44 -13.82 4.42 4.17
CA THR A 44 -13.71 5.65 3.37
C THR A 44 -12.29 6.22 3.40
N LYS A 45 -11.65 6.32 4.59
CA LYS A 45 -10.28 6.84 4.69
C LYS A 45 -9.27 6.00 3.89
N ILE A 46 -9.35 4.67 4.00
CA ILE A 46 -8.49 3.74 3.25
C ILE A 46 -8.76 3.88 1.74
N GLY A 47 -10.04 3.87 1.34
CA GLY A 47 -10.46 3.98 -0.05
C GLY A 47 -9.96 5.26 -0.71
N MET A 48 -10.15 6.42 -0.06
CA MET A 48 -9.69 7.70 -0.58
C MET A 48 -8.17 7.74 -0.78
N ALA A 49 -7.39 7.22 0.16
CA ALA A 49 -5.94 7.22 0.02
C ALA A 49 -5.44 6.24 -1.05
N ASN A 50 -6.12 5.11 -1.24
CA ASN A 50 -5.84 4.22 -2.37
C ASN A 50 -6.10 4.93 -3.71
N ILE A 51 -7.20 5.68 -3.82
CA ILE A 51 -7.53 6.45 -5.02
C ILE A 51 -6.45 7.51 -5.29
N VAL A 52 -6.11 8.32 -4.28
CA VAL A 52 -5.08 9.38 -4.43
C VAL A 52 -3.71 8.78 -4.79
N TYR A 53 -3.35 7.63 -4.19
CA TYR A 53 -2.12 6.93 -4.54
C TYR A 53 -2.11 6.51 -6.01
N ASN A 54 -3.19 5.87 -6.47
CA ASN A 54 -3.30 5.39 -7.84
C ASN A 54 -3.26 6.53 -8.86
N ILE A 55 -3.94 7.66 -8.58
CA ILE A 55 -3.91 8.85 -9.45
C ILE A 55 -2.49 9.42 -9.54
N ARG A 56 -1.80 9.57 -8.40
CA ARG A 56 -0.43 10.08 -8.38
C ARG A 56 0.54 9.14 -9.10
N ARG A 57 0.39 7.83 -8.89
CA ARG A 57 1.21 6.81 -9.57
C ARG A 57 0.97 6.84 -11.08
N LEU A 58 -0.28 6.97 -11.51
CA LEU A 58 -0.63 7.12 -12.92
C LEU A 58 0.07 8.35 -13.52
N ALA A 59 -0.05 9.52 -12.88
CA ALA A 59 0.59 10.74 -13.36
C ALA A 59 2.12 10.59 -13.52
N GLN A 60 2.79 9.94 -12.55
CA GLN A 60 4.24 9.67 -12.63
C GLN A 60 4.61 8.72 -13.78
N ILE A 61 3.81 7.67 -14.01
CA ILE A 61 4.03 6.74 -15.11
C ILE A 61 3.81 7.45 -16.46
N SER A 62 2.73 8.22 -16.58
CA SER A 62 2.43 8.99 -17.79
C SER A 62 3.53 10.01 -18.11
N GLN A 63 4.05 10.72 -17.10
CA GLN A 63 5.18 11.65 -17.28
C GLN A 63 6.44 10.94 -17.76
N ARG A 64 6.74 9.75 -17.22
CA ARG A 64 7.88 8.93 -17.65
C ARG A 64 7.75 8.37 -19.07
N GLN A 65 6.52 8.18 -19.56
CA GLN A 65 6.28 7.70 -20.93
C GLN A 65 6.39 8.82 -21.96
N ALA A 66 6.19 10.07 -21.55
CA ALA A 66 6.26 11.24 -22.43
C ALA A 66 7.67 11.84 -22.53
N ALA A 67 8.59 11.45 -21.63
CA ALA A 67 10.01 11.80 -21.65
C ALA A 67 10.83 10.70 -22.33
#